data_AF-A0A399DSV3-F1
#
_entry.id   AF-A0A399DSV3-F1
#
_cell.length_a   1.000
_cell.length_b   1.000
_cell.length_c   1.000
_cell.angle_alpha   90.00
_cell.angle_beta   90.00
_cell.angle_gamma   90.00
#
_symmetry.space_group_name_H-M   'P 1'
#
loop_
_entity.id
_entity.type
_entity.pdbx_description
1 polymer ?
#
loop_
_entity_poly.entity_id
_entity_poly.type
_entity_poly.pdbx_seq_one_letter_code
_entity_poly.pdbx_strand_id
1 'polypeptide(L)' 'MPVRPRTANANSGTGVLRHLNRSLVLRTLWQQPGLSRSELARELGLAKSTVSVVVAELLGEGLLQEGEEVPR' A
#
# COMPACT_ATOMS: atom_id res chain seq x y z
N MET A 1 14.75 -8.89 -43.85
CA MET A 1 13.36 -8.97 -43.34
C MET A 1 13.34 -8.39 -41.93
N PRO A 2 12.62 -7.28 -41.67
CA PRO A 2 12.40 -6.71 -40.33
C PRO A 2 11.23 -7.48 -39.65
N VAL A 3 11.01 -7.58 -38.34
CA VAL A 3 10.99 -6.59 -37.25
C VAL A 3 11.13 -7.28 -35.87
N ARG A 4 11.96 -6.66 -35.02
CA ARG A 4 11.91 -6.41 -33.55
C ARG A 4 11.18 -7.37 -32.55
N PRO A 5 11.72 -7.50 -31.31
CA PRO A 5 11.17 -8.35 -30.25
C PRO A 5 9.81 -7.87 -29.75
N ARG A 6 8.98 -8.83 -29.34
CA ARG A 6 7.66 -8.59 -28.73
C ARG A 6 7.83 -7.71 -27.48
N THR A 7 7.28 -6.52 -27.57
CA THR A 7 7.18 -5.51 -26.52
C THR A 7 6.43 -6.00 -25.28
N ALA A 8 6.90 -5.51 -24.15
CA ALA A 8 6.38 -5.66 -22.79
C ALA A 8 4.87 -5.43 -22.65
N ASN A 9 4.20 -6.26 -21.84
CA ASN A 9 3.02 -5.81 -21.09
C ASN A 9 2.73 -6.71 -19.86
N ALA A 10 3.52 -6.55 -18.79
CA ALA A 10 3.25 -7.16 -17.48
C ALA A 10 2.94 -6.10 -16.39
N ASN A 11 2.86 -4.83 -16.76
CA ASN A 11 2.86 -3.70 -15.81
C ASN A 11 1.47 -3.10 -15.52
N SER A 12 0.40 -3.52 -16.21
CA SER A 12 -0.90 -2.85 -16.07
C SER A 12 -1.70 -3.29 -14.84
N GLY A 13 -1.61 -4.57 -14.43
CA GLY A 13 -2.40 -5.10 -13.31
C GLY A 13 -1.85 -4.69 -11.93
N THR A 14 -0.53 -4.63 -11.79
CA THR A 14 0.13 -4.34 -10.51
C THR A 14 -0.01 -2.89 -10.09
N GLY A 15 -0.05 -1.94 -11.04
CA GLY A 15 -0.27 -0.52 -10.78
C GLY A 15 -1.68 -0.23 -10.24
N VAL A 16 -2.70 -0.84 -10.84
CA VAL A 16 -4.10 -0.69 -10.40
C VAL A 16 -4.29 -1.26 -8.98
N LEU A 17 -3.77 -2.46 -8.72
CA LEU A 17 -3.85 -3.06 -7.39
C LEU A 17 -3.10 -2.24 -6.32
N ARG A 18 -1.95 -1.65 -6.68
CA ARG A 18 -1.21 -0.76 -5.77
C ARG A 18 -2.05 0.49 -5.44
N HIS A 19 -2.68 1.10 -6.44
CA HIS A 19 -3.55 2.27 -6.23
C HIS A 19 -4.75 1.93 -5.33
N LEU A 20 -5.40 0.78 -5.55
CA LEU A 20 -6.50 0.31 -4.71
C LEU A 20 -6.06 0.08 -3.26
N ASN A 21 -4.92 -0.59 -3.05
CA ASN A 21 -4.40 -0.86 -1.71
C ASN A 21 -4.09 0.44 -0.95
N ARG A 22 -3.52 1.44 -1.62
CA ARG A 22 -3.27 2.77 -1.04
C ARG A 22 -4.55 3.44 -0.59
N SER A 23 -5.57 3.45 -1.44
CA SER A 23 -6.87 4.03 -1.11
C SER A 23 -7.55 3.32 0.07
N LEU A 24 -7.44 2.00 0.16
CA LEU A 24 -7.94 1.23 1.30
C LEU A 24 -7.20 1.58 2.59
N VAL A 25 -5.86 1.64 2.56
CA VAL A 25 -5.04 2.00 3.72
C VAL A 25 -5.41 3.39 4.24
N LEU A 26 -5.46 4.40 3.37
CA LEU A 26 -5.81 5.76 3.75
C LEU A 26 -7.23 5.84 4.32
N ARG A 27 -8.21 5.21 3.66
CA ARG A 27 -9.59 5.19 4.14
C ARG A 27 -9.71 4.56 5.52
N THR A 28 -9.05 3.43 5.74
CA THR A 28 -9.11 2.73 7.04
C THR A 28 -8.47 3.55 8.14
N LEU A 29 -7.28 4.13 7.91
CA LEU A 29 -6.63 4.99 8.91
C LEU A 29 -7.40 6.30 9.17
N TRP A 30 -8.12 6.81 8.17
CA TRP A 30 -9.00 7.96 8.36
C TRP A 30 -10.20 7.64 9.26
N GLN A 31 -10.77 6.44 9.16
CA GLN A 31 -11.88 6.00 10.01
C GLN A 31 -11.42 5.51 11.38
N GLN A 32 -10.24 4.90 11.45
CA GLN A 32 -9.67 4.26 12.63
C GLN A 32 -8.18 4.68 12.75
N PRO A 33 -7.91 5.89 13.27
CA PRO A 33 -6.53 6.36 13.46
C PRO A 33 -5.82 5.54 14.55
N GLY A 34 -4.48 5.49 14.46
CA GLY A 34 -3.64 4.81 15.47
C GLY A 34 -3.48 3.30 15.30
N LEU A 35 -3.95 2.71 14.19
CA LEU A 35 -3.70 1.31 13.89
C LEU A 35 -2.22 1.06 13.57
N SER A 36 -1.66 0.01 14.17
CA SER A 36 -0.36 -0.52 13.76
C SER A 36 -0.43 -1.14 12.36
N ARG A 37 0.73 -1.28 11.69
CA ARG A 37 0.82 -1.93 10.37
C ARG A 37 0.28 -3.37 10.38
N SER A 38 0.47 -4.09 11.48
CA SER A 38 -0.03 -5.47 11.66
C SER A 38 -1.54 -5.51 11.85
N GLU A 39 -2.11 -4.58 12.62
CA GLU A 39 -3.56 -4.45 12.74
C GLU A 39 -4.19 -4.07 11.40
N LEU A 40 -3.58 -3.14 10.66
CA LEU A 40 -4.05 -2.73 9.34
C LEU A 40 -4.06 -3.87 8.33
N ALA A 41 -3.02 -4.72 8.35
CA ALA A 41 -2.97 -5.93 7.51
C ALA A 41 -4.09 -6.91 7.85
N ARG A 42 -4.37 -7.11 9.15
CA ARG A 42 -5.46 -7.98 9.60
C ARG A 42 -6.83 -7.41 9.19
N GLU A 43 -7.04 -6.11 9.40
CA GLU A 43 -8.30 -5.42 9.09
C GLU A 43 -8.62 -5.44 7.60
N LEU A 44 -7.62 -5.21 6.75
CA LEU A 44 -7.78 -5.16 5.29
C LEU A 44 -7.67 -6.53 4.60
N GLY A 45 -7.34 -7.60 5.34
CA GLY A 45 -7.09 -8.92 4.76
C GLY A 45 -5.89 -8.94 3.80
N LEU A 46 -4.94 -8.01 3.97
CA LEU A 46 -3.78 -7.87 3.10
C LEU A 46 -2.55 -8.56 3.69
N ALA A 47 -1.63 -8.99 2.83
CA ALA A 47 -0.33 -9.47 3.28
C ALA A 47 0.44 -8.36 4.00
N LYS A 48 1.12 -8.70 5.11
CA LYS A 48 1.93 -7.75 5.90
C LYS A 48 2.96 -7.02 5.04
N SER A 49 3.61 -7.72 4.11
CA SER A 49 4.58 -7.14 3.17
C SER A 49 3.94 -6.08 2.27
N THR A 50 2.75 -6.34 1.74
CA THR A 50 1.99 -5.38 0.93
C THR A 50 1.66 -4.13 1.73
N VAL A 51 1.20 -4.29 2.96
CA VAL A 51 0.91 -3.16 3.85
C VAL A 51 2.17 -2.36 4.16
N SER A 52 3.30 -3.01 4.47
CA SER A 52 4.56 -2.32 4.73
C SER A 52 5.01 -1.49 3.53
N VAL A 53 4.93 -2.03 2.31
CA VAL A 53 5.29 -1.29 1.08
C VAL A 53 4.37 -0.08 0.88
N VAL A 54 3.06 -0.28 0.97
CA VAL A 54 2.08 0.80 0.79
C VAL A 54 2.24 1.89 1.84
N VAL A 55 2.43 1.53 3.11
CA VAL A 55 2.63 2.49 4.19
C VAL A 55 3.94 3.26 4.00
N ALA A 56 5.03 2.59 3.60
CA ALA A 56 6.30 3.27 3.33
C ALA A 56 6.19 4.29 2.18
N GLU A 57 5.46 3.96 1.11
CA GLU A 57 5.18 4.92 0.03
C GLU A 57 4.38 6.13 0.52
N LEU A 58 3.31 5.89 1.28
CA LEU A 58 2.45 6.97 1.80
C LEU A 58 3.17 7.86 2.83
N LEU A 59 4.06 7.29 3.64
CA LEU A 59 4.96 8.05 4.53
C LEU A 59 5.95 8.89 3.72
N GLY A 60 6.56 8.32 2.67
CA GLY A 60 7.47 9.03 1.77
C GLY A 60 6.82 10.19 1.03
N GLU A 61 5.51 10.12 0.79
CA GLU A 61 4.71 11.20 0.19
C GLU A 61 4.15 12.19 1.23
N GLY A 62 4.37 11.96 2.53
CA GLY A 62 3.86 12.82 3.60
C GLY A 62 2.35 12.72 3.83
N LEU A 63 1.69 11.68 3.31
CA LEU A 63 0.25 11.43 3.50
C LEU A 63 -0.05 10.72 4.82
N LEU A 64 0.95 10.08 5.42
CA LEU A 64 0.87 9.45 6.73
C LEU A 64 2.01 9.97 7.62
N GLN A 65 1.83 9.80 8.92
CA GLN A 65 2.87 9.97 9.92
C GLN A 65 2.80 8.77 10.88
N GLU A 66 3.95 8.30 11.35
CA GLU A 66 3.98 7.30 12.42
C GLU A 66 3.53 7.98 13.73
N GLY A 67 2.53 7.39 14.38
CA GLY A 67 2.13 7.80 15.72
C GLY A 67 3.12 7.29 16.77
N GLU A 68 3.15 7.95 17.93
CA GLU A 68 3.92 7.46 19.06
C GLU A 68 3.35 6.13 19.57
N GLU A 69 4.23 5.22 19.96
CA GLU A 69 3.84 3.95 20.58
C GLU A 69 3.29 4.25 21.98
N VAL A 70 1.96 4.34 22.09
CA VAL A 70 1.30 4.45 23.40
C VAL A 70 1.24 3.04 23.99
N PRO A 71 1.97 2.75 25.08
CA PRO A 71 1.88 1.45 25.73
C PRO A 71 0.44 1.21 26.18
N ARG A 72 -0.16 0.12 25.70
CA ARG A 72 -1.54 -0.29 26.06
C ARG A 72 -1.57 -1.06 27.37
#